data_AF-A0A141R7F3-F1
#
_entry.id   AF-A0A141R7F3-F1
#
_cell.length_a   1.000
_cell.length_b   1.000
_cell.length_c   1.000
_cell.angle_alpha   90.00
_cell.angle_beta   90.00
_cell.angle_gamma   90.00
#
_symmetry.space_group_name_H-M   'P 1'
#
loop_
_entity.id
_entity.type
_entity.pdbx_description
1 polymer ?
#
loop_
_entity_poly.entity_id
_entity_poly.type
_entity_poly.pdbx_seq_one_letter_code
_entity_poly.pdbx_strand_id
1 'polypeptide(L)'
;GVGEATIPNLQRSFFDYLGIPEEEWMRECNASFKMAVRFINWRTEGRGEPNPRTLPGDGPDHFYHPFGLLPDHDQTPLSHYWFQRKHQGETTEPFDYACFREPPLMDAMKAPRHTDGTAATRYAWHFDAHLVADFLRRFATEKQGVRHVQDEMVRVEQDERGYVTALHTKGGQALDADLFIDCSG
;
A
#
# COMPACT_ATOMS: atom_id res chain seq x y z
N GLY A 1 2.26 9.21 -12.95
CA GLY A 1 2.86 8.03 -12.32
C GLY A 1 2.16 6.76 -12.76
N VAL A 2 2.81 5.60 -12.64
CA VAL A 2 2.21 4.28 -12.95
C VAL A 2 1.25 3.78 -11.86
N GLY A 3 1.11 4.55 -10.77
CA GLY A 3 0.32 4.21 -9.60
C GLY A 3 1.11 3.43 -8.57
N GLU A 4 0.88 3.73 -7.30
CA GLU A 4 1.38 2.96 -6.16
C GLU A 4 0.24 2.46 -5.29
N ALA A 5 0.42 1.27 -4.72
CA ALA A 5 -0.53 0.64 -3.85
C ALA A 5 0.08 0.42 -2.46
N THR A 6 -0.66 0.77 -1.42
CA THR A 6 -0.15 0.76 -0.04
C THR A 6 -0.88 -0.26 0.84
N ILE A 7 -0.59 -0.22 2.14
CA ILE A 7 -1.21 -1.03 3.20
C ILE A 7 -1.78 -0.10 4.30
N PRO A 8 -2.74 -0.58 5.13
CA PRO A 8 -3.56 0.31 5.98
C PRO A 8 -2.81 1.16 7.01
N ASN A 9 -1.62 0.72 7.44
CA ASN A 9 -0.87 1.44 8.47
C ASN A 9 -0.21 2.74 7.96
N LEU A 10 -0.23 3.04 6.65
CA LEU A 10 0.34 4.28 6.13
C LEU A 10 -0.23 5.52 6.83
N GLN A 11 -1.55 5.61 7.02
CA GLN A 11 -2.13 6.73 7.76
C GLN A 11 -1.64 6.74 9.21
N ARG A 12 -1.84 5.64 9.94
CA ARG A 12 -1.56 5.59 11.39
C ARG A 12 -0.09 5.72 11.76
N SER A 13 0.81 5.17 10.95
CA SER A 13 2.24 5.10 11.26
C SER A 13 3.03 6.24 10.66
N PHE A 14 2.56 6.85 9.58
CA PHE A 14 3.31 7.90 8.88
C PHE A 14 2.58 9.24 8.91
N PHE A 15 1.40 9.36 8.29
CA PHE A 15 0.71 10.66 8.20
C PHE A 15 0.21 11.17 9.56
N ASP A 16 -0.33 10.30 10.42
CA ASP A 16 -0.73 10.66 11.79
C ASP A 16 0.47 11.10 12.63
N TYR A 17 1.63 10.47 12.45
CA TYR A 17 2.87 10.87 13.12
C TYR A 17 3.31 12.28 12.69
N LEU A 18 3.12 12.62 11.42
CA LEU A 18 3.37 13.97 10.89
C LEU A 18 2.24 14.96 11.21
N GLY A 19 1.13 14.51 11.82
CA GLY A 19 -0.04 15.33 12.11
C GLY A 19 -0.83 15.74 10.87
N ILE A 20 -0.79 14.94 9.80
CA ILE A 20 -1.44 15.21 8.51
C ILE A 20 -2.74 14.38 8.42
N PRO A 21 -3.93 15.01 8.41
CA PRO A 21 -5.19 14.31 8.26
C PRO A 21 -5.28 13.55 6.94
N GLU A 22 -5.92 12.37 6.96
CA GLU A 22 -6.09 11.53 5.77
C GLU A 22 -6.68 12.30 4.58
N GLU A 23 -7.74 13.06 4.83
CA GLU A 23 -8.45 13.78 3.76
C GLU A 23 -7.64 14.95 3.17
N GLU A 24 -6.63 15.47 3.86
CA GLU A 24 -5.76 16.54 3.34
C GLU A 24 -4.86 15.98 2.23
N TRP A 25 -4.01 15.00 2.56
CA TRP A 25 -3.05 14.47 1.60
C TRP A 25 -3.75 13.70 0.47
N MET A 26 -4.84 12.98 0.77
CA MET A 26 -5.57 12.23 -0.25
C MET A 26 -6.10 13.12 -1.38
N ARG A 27 -6.67 14.30 -1.03
CA ARG A 27 -7.23 15.25 -2.00
C ARG A 27 -6.14 15.89 -2.85
N GLU A 28 -4.98 16.18 -2.27
CA GLU A 28 -3.84 16.73 -3.02
C GLU A 28 -3.16 15.70 -3.92
N CYS A 29 -3.24 14.41 -3.56
CA CYS A 29 -2.53 13.34 -4.25
C CYS A 29 -3.41 12.52 -5.21
N ASN A 30 -4.65 12.96 -5.47
CA ASN A 30 -5.65 12.23 -6.27
C ASN A 30 -5.78 10.75 -5.82
N ALA A 31 -5.73 10.52 -4.51
CA ALA A 31 -5.75 9.18 -3.96
C ALA A 31 -7.14 8.53 -4.09
N SER A 32 -7.14 7.22 -4.24
CA SER A 32 -8.33 6.36 -4.21
C SER A 32 -8.17 5.26 -3.15
N PHE A 33 -9.24 4.53 -2.87
CA PHE A 33 -9.26 3.49 -1.85
C PHE A 33 -8.83 2.12 -2.39
N LYS A 34 -8.24 1.30 -1.51
CA LYS A 34 -7.83 -0.09 -1.75
C LYS A 34 -8.30 -0.98 -0.61
N MET A 35 -9.11 -2.00 -0.89
CA MET A 35 -9.58 -2.95 0.14
C MET A 35 -8.81 -4.29 0.15
N ALA A 36 -8.23 -4.66 -0.99
CA ALA A 36 -7.54 -5.93 -1.20
C ALA A 36 -6.59 -5.85 -2.39
N VAL A 37 -5.84 -6.92 -2.61
CA VAL A 37 -5.31 -7.28 -3.94
C VAL A 37 -6.20 -8.37 -4.53
N ARG A 38 -6.65 -8.20 -5.79
CA ARG A 38 -7.36 -9.24 -6.55
C ARG A 38 -6.37 -9.95 -7.46
N PHE A 39 -6.17 -11.24 -7.21
CA PHE A 39 -5.34 -12.09 -8.04
C PHE A 39 -6.23 -12.68 -9.14
N ILE A 40 -5.89 -12.43 -10.40
CA ILE A 40 -6.67 -12.88 -11.57
C ILE A 40 -5.78 -13.83 -12.38
N ASN A 41 -6.31 -14.97 -12.81
CA ASN A 41 -5.65 -15.91 -13.73
C ASN A 41 -4.39 -16.62 -13.18
N TRP A 42 -4.26 -16.75 -11.86
CA TRP A 42 -3.11 -17.40 -11.22
C TRP A 42 -3.22 -18.93 -11.15
N ARG A 43 -4.40 -19.52 -11.40
CA ARG A 43 -4.64 -20.97 -11.29
C ARG A 43 -4.89 -21.64 -12.64
N THR A 44 -4.93 -20.87 -13.72
CA THR A 44 -5.22 -21.34 -15.09
C THR A 44 -4.09 -20.98 -16.04
N GLU A 45 -3.71 -21.92 -16.90
CA GLU A 45 -2.74 -21.67 -17.97
C GLU A 45 -3.30 -20.71 -19.02
N GLY A 46 -2.42 -19.97 -19.70
CA GLY A 46 -2.81 -19.08 -20.79
C GLY A 46 -1.91 -17.85 -20.91
N ARG A 47 -2.23 -16.99 -21.87
CA ARG A 47 -1.57 -15.69 -22.04
C ARG A 47 -2.04 -14.70 -20.97
N GLY A 48 -1.33 -13.58 -20.84
CA GLY A 48 -1.74 -12.48 -19.96
C GLY A 48 -3.04 -11.84 -20.48
N GLU A 49 -4.09 -11.89 -19.65
CA GLU A 49 -5.41 -11.33 -19.96
C GLU A 49 -5.98 -10.65 -18.72
N PRO A 50 -6.67 -9.49 -18.87
CA PRO A 50 -7.22 -8.76 -17.74
C PRO A 50 -8.51 -9.39 -17.18
N ASN A 51 -9.22 -10.17 -17.99
CA ASN A 51 -10.46 -10.83 -17.58
C ASN A 51 -10.15 -12.22 -17.01
N PRO A 52 -10.84 -12.64 -15.93
CA PRO A 52 -10.64 -13.97 -15.37
C PRO A 52 -11.11 -15.06 -16.34
N ARG A 53 -10.27 -16.07 -16.55
CA ARG A 53 -10.62 -17.34 -17.18
C ARG A 53 -11.53 -18.14 -16.25
N THR A 54 -12.18 -19.19 -16.77
CA THR A 54 -13.06 -20.05 -15.97
C THR A 54 -12.26 -21.20 -15.36
N LEU A 55 -12.49 -21.50 -14.08
CA LEU A 55 -11.98 -22.72 -13.44
C LEU A 55 -12.86 -23.93 -13.78
N PRO A 56 -12.29 -25.12 -14.02
CA PRO A 56 -13.09 -26.32 -14.30
C PRO A 56 -14.03 -26.65 -13.12
N GLY A 57 -15.34 -26.59 -13.37
CA GLY A 57 -16.36 -26.90 -12.36
C GLY A 57 -16.60 -25.80 -11.31
N ASP A 58 -16.07 -24.61 -11.53
CA ASP A 58 -16.20 -23.45 -10.63
C ASP A 58 -16.42 -22.16 -11.46
N GLY A 59 -16.37 -21.00 -10.80
CA GLY A 59 -16.53 -19.68 -11.39
C GLY A 59 -15.24 -19.08 -11.99
N PRO A 60 -15.18 -17.74 -12.11
CA PRO A 60 -14.00 -17.03 -12.61
C PRO A 60 -12.76 -17.30 -11.75
N ASP A 61 -11.60 -17.41 -12.40
CA ASP A 61 -10.28 -17.56 -11.78
C ASP A 61 -9.82 -16.22 -11.19
N HIS A 62 -10.39 -15.89 -10.04
CA HIS A 62 -9.83 -14.89 -9.14
C HIS A 62 -9.96 -15.30 -7.67
N PHE A 63 -9.15 -14.67 -6.84
CA PHE A 63 -9.31 -14.66 -5.39
C PHE A 63 -8.80 -13.33 -4.82
N TYR A 64 -9.28 -12.96 -3.64
CA TYR A 64 -8.89 -11.74 -2.96
C TYR A 64 -7.92 -12.01 -1.80
N HIS A 65 -6.98 -11.09 -1.60
CA HIS A 65 -6.22 -10.95 -0.37
C HIS A 65 -6.65 -9.63 0.31
N PRO A 66 -7.72 -9.65 1.13
CA PRO A 66 -8.26 -8.46 1.78
C PRO A 66 -7.45 -8.05 3.02
N PHE A 67 -7.57 -6.78 3.42
CA PHE A 67 -7.04 -6.27 4.69
C PHE A 67 -7.91 -6.60 5.92
N GLY A 68 -9.06 -7.25 5.70
CA GLY A 68 -9.95 -7.70 6.77
C GLY A 68 -9.22 -8.61 7.76
N LEU A 69 -9.73 -8.67 8.99
CA LEU A 69 -9.23 -9.62 9.98
C LEU A 69 -10.08 -10.88 9.93
N LEU A 70 -9.44 -12.04 9.99
CA LEU A 70 -10.13 -13.29 10.23
C LEU A 70 -10.65 -13.30 11.67
N PRO A 71 -11.93 -13.59 11.90
CA PRO A 71 -12.42 -13.81 13.25
C PRO A 71 -11.89 -15.16 13.77
N ASP A 72 -11.82 -15.25 15.10
CA ASP A 72 -11.57 -16.49 15.81
C ASP A 72 -12.87 -17.04 16.41
N HIS A 73 -12.98 -18.37 16.46
CA HIS A 73 -13.99 -19.08 17.22
C HIS A 73 -13.28 -20.14 18.07
N ASP A 74 -13.52 -20.17 19.38
CA ASP A 74 -12.85 -21.09 20.32
C ASP A 74 -11.31 -21.16 20.14
N GLN A 75 -10.67 -19.98 20.08
CA GLN A 75 -9.21 -19.84 19.89
C GLN A 75 -8.68 -20.45 18.58
N THR A 76 -9.56 -20.70 17.63
CA THR A 76 -9.25 -21.27 16.33
C THR A 76 -9.69 -20.29 15.24
N PRO A 77 -8.79 -19.87 14.33
CA PRO A 77 -9.14 -18.97 13.25
C PRO A 77 -10.23 -19.56 12.35
N LEU A 78 -11.14 -18.71 11.86
CA LEU A 78 -12.24 -19.12 10.98
C LEU A 78 -11.79 -19.93 9.76
N SER A 79 -10.56 -19.69 9.29
CA SER A 79 -9.93 -20.44 8.19
C SER A 79 -9.87 -21.94 8.44
N HIS A 80 -9.68 -22.39 9.68
CA HIS A 80 -9.59 -23.81 10.02
C HIS A 80 -10.95 -24.49 9.90
N TYR A 81 -12.01 -23.84 10.39
CA TYR A 81 -13.38 -24.32 10.24
C TYR A 81 -13.82 -24.36 8.78
N TRP A 82 -13.49 -23.32 8.00
CA TRP A 82 -13.72 -23.31 6.55
C TRP A 82 -13.04 -24.51 5.88
N PHE A 83 -11.76 -24.74 6.18
CA PHE A 83 -11.01 -25.83 5.55
C PHE A 83 -11.55 -27.20 5.94
N GLN A 84 -11.91 -27.41 7.21
CA GLN A 84 -12.53 -28.65 7.67
C GLN A 84 -13.81 -28.96 6.87
N ARG A 85 -14.71 -27.99 6.77
CA ARG A 85 -15.97 -28.13 6.02
C ARG A 85 -15.72 -28.37 4.52
N LYS A 86 -14.77 -27.64 3.93
CA LYS A 86 -14.37 -27.82 2.51
C LYS A 86 -13.80 -29.22 2.27
N HIS A 87 -12.93 -29.70 3.15
CA HIS A 87 -12.31 -31.02 3.07
C HIS A 87 -13.34 -32.16 3.26
N GLN A 88 -14.37 -31.95 4.08
CA GLN A 88 -15.48 -32.89 4.27
C GLN A 88 -16.55 -32.82 3.16
N GLY A 89 -16.43 -31.90 2.21
CA GLY A 89 -17.40 -31.71 1.13
C GLY A 89 -18.68 -30.98 1.55
N GLU A 90 -18.69 -30.32 2.71
CA GLU A 90 -19.86 -29.60 3.25
C GLU A 90 -20.00 -28.18 2.70
N THR A 91 -18.96 -27.63 2.07
CA THR A 91 -19.01 -26.35 1.35
C THR A 91 -18.16 -26.41 0.10
N THR A 92 -18.61 -25.73 -0.94
CA THR A 92 -17.81 -25.46 -2.14
C THR A 92 -17.29 -24.03 -2.18
N GLU A 93 -17.71 -23.17 -1.25
CA GLU A 93 -17.37 -21.74 -1.25
C GLU A 93 -15.86 -21.50 -1.11
N PRO A 94 -15.28 -20.58 -1.92
CA PRO A 94 -13.89 -20.15 -1.77
C PRO A 94 -13.62 -19.54 -0.39
N PHE A 95 -12.39 -19.69 0.10
CA PHE A 95 -11.98 -19.21 1.41
C PHE A 95 -12.26 -17.71 1.61
N ASP A 96 -11.89 -16.89 0.64
CA ASP A 96 -12.05 -15.44 0.70
C ASP A 96 -13.52 -15.05 0.85
N TYR A 97 -14.42 -15.64 0.05
CA TYR A 97 -15.86 -15.38 0.14
C TYR A 97 -16.50 -15.89 1.44
N ALA A 98 -16.07 -17.05 1.93
CA ALA A 98 -16.61 -17.64 3.16
C ALA A 98 -16.14 -16.93 4.44
N CYS A 99 -14.89 -16.43 4.44
CA CYS A 99 -14.24 -15.94 5.66
C CYS A 99 -14.12 -14.42 5.74
N PHE A 100 -14.41 -13.70 4.66
CA PHE A 100 -14.37 -12.24 4.61
C PHE A 100 -15.65 -11.67 4.02
N ARG A 101 -16.05 -10.51 4.53
CA ARG A 101 -17.22 -9.77 4.00
C ARG A 101 -16.87 -8.90 2.81
N GLU A 102 -15.58 -8.64 2.60
CA GLU A 102 -15.05 -7.72 1.60
C GLU A 102 -15.24 -8.21 0.14
N PRO A 103 -15.08 -9.50 -0.23
CA PRO A 103 -15.22 -9.94 -1.62
C PRO A 103 -16.53 -9.54 -2.32
N PRO A 104 -17.74 -9.79 -1.77
CA PRO A 104 -18.98 -9.36 -2.42
C PRO A 104 -19.12 -7.83 -2.52
N LEU A 105 -18.54 -7.08 -1.57
CA LEU A 105 -18.51 -5.61 -1.63
C LEU A 105 -17.62 -5.11 -2.78
N MET A 106 -16.46 -5.74 -2.98
CA MET A 106 -15.52 -5.40 -4.05
C MET A 106 -16.05 -5.81 -5.42
N ASP A 107 -16.72 -6.96 -5.54
CA ASP A 107 -17.38 -7.37 -6.79
C ASP A 107 -18.47 -6.37 -7.21
N ALA A 108 -19.16 -5.78 -6.24
CA ALA A 108 -20.16 -4.73 -6.44
C ALA A 108 -19.58 -3.31 -6.47
N MET A 109 -18.24 -3.16 -6.49
CA MET A 109 -17.51 -1.89 -6.52
C MET A 109 -17.95 -0.89 -5.44
N LYS A 110 -18.25 -1.38 -4.22
CA LYS A 110 -18.64 -0.54 -3.09
C LYS A 110 -17.43 0.15 -2.46
N ALA A 111 -17.65 1.36 -1.94
CA ALA A 111 -16.65 2.10 -1.20
C ALA A 111 -16.43 1.48 0.21
N PRO A 112 -15.23 1.63 0.80
CA PRO A 112 -14.96 1.14 2.16
C PRO A 112 -15.47 2.11 3.26
N ARG A 113 -16.14 3.20 2.87
CA ARG A 113 -16.77 4.18 3.76
C ARG A 113 -18.21 4.43 3.31
N HIS A 114 -19.09 4.71 4.27
CA HIS A 114 -20.42 5.23 3.99
C HIS A 114 -20.33 6.72 3.59
N THR A 115 -21.42 7.26 3.05
CA THR A 115 -21.48 8.67 2.59
C THR A 115 -21.36 9.69 3.72
N ASP A 116 -21.64 9.28 4.97
CA ASP A 116 -21.42 10.09 6.17
C ASP A 116 -19.96 10.05 6.67
N GLY A 117 -19.09 9.32 5.97
CA GLY A 117 -17.67 9.18 6.28
C GLY A 117 -17.33 8.06 7.26
N THR A 118 -18.32 7.32 7.81
CA THR A 118 -18.04 6.19 8.70
C THR A 118 -17.37 5.04 7.95
N ALA A 119 -16.33 4.44 8.54
CA ALA A 119 -15.60 3.34 7.93
C ALA A 119 -16.44 2.05 7.97
N ALA A 120 -16.64 1.43 6.80
CA ALA A 120 -17.34 0.16 6.66
C ALA A 120 -16.37 -1.02 6.77
N THR A 121 -15.16 -0.90 6.18
CA THR A 121 -14.13 -1.95 6.16
C THR A 121 -12.74 -1.37 6.38
N ARG A 122 -11.74 -2.25 6.59
CA ARG A 122 -10.32 -1.84 6.52
C ARG A 122 -9.95 -1.54 5.07
N TYR A 123 -9.12 -0.53 4.86
CA TYR A 123 -8.64 -0.14 3.54
C TYR A 123 -7.25 0.52 3.62
N ALA A 124 -6.64 0.72 2.45
CA ALA A 124 -5.44 1.50 2.20
C ALA A 124 -5.68 2.38 0.96
N TRP A 125 -4.61 2.87 0.33
CA TRP A 125 -4.71 3.85 -0.75
C TRP A 125 -3.98 3.43 -2.03
N HIS A 126 -4.55 3.82 -3.15
CA HIS A 126 -3.88 3.96 -4.44
C HIS A 126 -3.61 5.44 -4.70
N PHE A 127 -2.40 5.82 -5.11
CA PHE A 127 -2.08 7.21 -5.43
C PHE A 127 -0.96 7.33 -6.48
N ASP A 128 -0.72 8.53 -7.00
CA ASP A 128 0.50 8.83 -7.77
C ASP A 128 1.63 9.21 -6.81
N ALA A 129 2.68 8.41 -6.79
CA ALA A 129 3.85 8.60 -5.93
C ALA A 129 4.49 9.99 -6.08
N HIS A 130 4.49 10.54 -7.30
CA HIS A 130 5.06 11.87 -7.55
C HIS A 130 4.27 12.96 -6.85
N LEU A 131 2.93 12.82 -6.76
CA LEU A 131 2.09 13.79 -6.06
C LEU A 131 2.31 13.71 -4.55
N VAL A 132 2.46 12.51 -3.99
CA VAL A 132 2.80 12.31 -2.57
C VAL A 132 4.19 12.86 -2.26
N ALA A 133 5.18 12.59 -3.12
CA ALA A 133 6.54 13.11 -2.96
C ALA A 133 6.55 14.64 -3.02
N ASP A 134 5.83 15.26 -3.95
CA ASP A 134 5.74 16.72 -4.06
C ASP A 134 4.97 17.34 -2.88
N PHE A 135 3.90 16.69 -2.41
CA PHE A 135 3.18 17.06 -1.19
C PHE A 135 4.10 17.05 0.03
N LEU A 136 4.83 15.95 0.25
CA LEU A 136 5.76 15.82 1.37
C LEU A 136 6.97 16.76 1.24
N ARG A 137 7.45 17.01 0.02
CA ARG A 137 8.49 18.02 -0.24
C ARG A 137 8.02 19.38 0.23
N ARG A 138 6.83 19.84 -0.18
CA ARG A 138 6.24 21.11 0.29
C ARG A 138 6.11 21.12 1.81
N PHE A 139 5.50 20.09 2.39
CA PHE A 139 5.32 19.95 3.83
C PHE A 139 6.65 20.11 4.58
N ALA A 140 7.68 19.38 4.17
CA ALA A 140 9.00 19.41 4.80
C ALA A 140 9.68 20.78 4.66
N THR A 141 9.68 21.37 3.46
CA THR A 141 10.35 22.65 3.22
C THR A 141 9.61 23.83 3.86
N GLU A 142 8.28 23.81 3.88
CA GLU A 142 7.46 24.95 4.32
C GLU A 142 7.12 24.88 5.81
N LYS A 143 6.90 23.68 6.37
CA LYS A 143 6.44 23.51 7.76
C LYS A 143 7.52 22.99 8.71
N GLN A 144 8.58 22.36 8.20
CA GLN A 144 9.62 21.74 9.04
C GLN A 144 11.01 22.37 8.88
N GLY A 145 11.16 23.35 7.98
CA GLY A 145 12.43 24.06 7.77
C GLY A 145 13.50 23.21 7.06
N VAL A 146 13.10 22.14 6.37
CA VAL A 146 14.04 21.32 5.60
C VAL A 146 14.59 22.15 4.44
N ARG A 147 15.93 22.22 4.31
CA ARG A 147 16.60 22.88 3.20
C ARG A 147 16.65 21.94 1.99
N HIS A 148 15.94 22.30 0.92
CA HIS A 148 15.99 21.57 -0.36
C HIS A 148 17.07 22.15 -1.28
N VAL A 149 18.10 21.35 -1.56
CA VAL A 149 19.16 21.69 -2.52
C VAL A 149 18.94 20.87 -3.79
N GLN A 150 18.63 21.54 -4.90
CA GLN A 150 18.49 20.91 -6.21
C GLN A 150 19.83 20.96 -6.94
N ASP A 151 20.64 19.93 -6.76
CA ASP A 151 21.94 19.79 -7.42
C ASP A 151 22.30 18.30 -7.57
N GLU A 152 23.30 18.02 -8.39
CA GLU A 152 23.82 16.68 -8.65
C GLU A 152 25.03 16.43 -7.72
N MET A 153 25.02 15.33 -6.97
CA MET A 153 26.18 14.90 -6.18
C MET A 153 27.25 14.35 -7.12
N VAL A 154 28.49 14.82 -6.99
CA VAL A 154 29.61 14.44 -7.88
C VAL A 154 30.78 13.80 -7.14
N ARG A 155 30.90 13.99 -5.83
CA ARG A 155 31.96 13.38 -5.00
C ARG A 155 31.51 13.24 -3.56
N VAL A 156 31.84 12.09 -2.96
CA VAL A 156 31.73 11.83 -1.52
C VAL A 156 33.10 12.10 -0.89
N GLU A 157 33.11 12.86 0.21
CA GLU A 157 34.29 13.03 1.05
C GLU A 157 34.20 12.14 2.27
N GLN A 158 35.30 11.48 2.62
CA GLN A 158 35.38 10.57 3.75
C GLN A 158 36.60 10.90 4.60
N ASP A 159 36.49 10.67 5.90
CA ASP A 159 37.63 10.71 6.80
C ASP A 159 38.50 9.45 6.68
N GLU A 160 39.58 9.42 7.46
CA GLU A 160 40.55 8.32 7.51
C GLU A 160 39.93 6.98 7.98
N ARG A 161 38.77 7.04 8.63
CA ARG A 161 38.01 5.88 9.13
C ARG A 161 36.96 5.40 8.11
N GLY A 162 36.76 6.14 7.02
CA GLY A 162 35.77 5.86 5.98
C GLY A 162 34.38 6.44 6.26
N TYR A 163 34.20 7.27 7.29
CA TYR A 163 32.93 7.95 7.53
C TYR A 163 32.74 9.09 6.53
N VAL A 164 31.54 9.21 5.97
CA VAL A 164 31.21 10.35 5.10
C VAL A 164 31.20 11.62 5.93
N THR A 165 31.92 12.64 5.47
CA THR A 165 32.01 13.96 6.13
C THR A 165 31.34 15.05 5.32
N ALA A 166 31.31 14.94 3.98
CA ALA A 166 30.63 15.88 3.12
C ALA A 166 30.26 15.28 1.76
N LEU A 167 29.19 15.82 1.15
CA LEU A 167 28.84 15.60 -0.24
C LEU A 167 29.15 16.84 -1.06
N HIS A 168 29.90 16.67 -2.14
CA HIS A 168 30.24 17.73 -3.07
C HIS A 168 29.27 17.70 -4.25
N THR A 169 28.73 18.86 -4.55
CA THR A 169 27.74 19.05 -5.61
C THR A 169 28.38 19.62 -6.87
N LYS A 170 27.73 19.43 -8.02
CA LYS A 170 28.18 19.98 -9.31
C LYS A 170 28.22 21.51 -9.33
N GLY A 171 27.32 22.17 -8.58
CA GLY A 171 27.33 23.61 -8.35
C GLY A 171 28.47 24.12 -7.45
N GLY A 172 29.33 23.23 -6.93
CA GLY A 172 30.51 23.57 -6.13
C GLY A 172 30.23 23.75 -4.64
N GLN A 173 29.04 23.42 -4.15
CA GLN A 173 28.74 23.40 -2.72
C GLN A 173 29.29 22.12 -2.09
N ALA A 174 29.85 22.25 -0.89
CA ALA A 174 30.13 21.14 0.01
C ALA A 174 29.05 21.10 1.10
N LEU A 175 28.34 19.97 1.20
CA LEU A 175 27.28 19.74 2.17
C LEU A 175 27.78 18.77 3.24
N ASP A 176 28.20 19.28 4.40
CA ASP A 176 28.62 18.49 5.55
C ASP A 176 27.44 18.13 6.47
N ALA A 177 27.54 17.00 7.15
CA ALA A 177 26.59 16.50 8.13
C ALA A 177 27.21 15.42 9.02
N ASP A 178 26.61 15.17 10.18
CA ASP A 178 27.01 14.07 11.08
C ASP A 178 26.40 12.72 10.66
N LEU A 179 25.27 12.74 9.93
CA LEU A 179 24.55 11.57 9.45
C LEU A 179 24.07 11.80 8.02
N PHE A 180 24.34 10.82 7.15
CA PHE A 180 23.86 10.79 5.77
C PHE A 180 22.84 9.66 5.60
N ILE A 181 21.70 9.97 4.98
CA ILE A 181 20.65 8.99 4.65
C ILE A 181 20.62 8.89 3.13
N ASP A 182 20.97 7.71 2.60
CA ASP A 182 20.95 7.46 1.16
C ASP A 182 19.54 7.09 0.71
N CYS A 183 18.97 7.92 -0.17
CA CYS A 183 17.68 7.71 -0.84
C CYS A 183 17.84 7.90 -2.37
N SER A 184 18.98 7.50 -2.93
CA SER A 184 19.34 7.75 -4.34
C SER A 184 18.71 6.80 -5.36
N GLY A 185 17.92 5.80 -4.93
CA GLY A 185 17.26 4.82 -5.80
C GLY A 185 15.98 4.25 -5.22
#